data_AF-A0A661Y432-F1
#
_entry.id   AF-A0A661Y432-F1
#
_cell.length_a   1.000
_cell.length_b   1.000
_cell.length_c   1.000
_cell.angle_alpha   90.00
_cell.angle_beta   90.00
_cell.angle_gamma   90.00
#
_symmetry.space_group_name_H-M   'P 1'
#
loop_
_entity.id
_entity.type
_entity.pdbx_description
1 polymer ?
#
loop_
_entity_poly.entity_id
_entity_poly.type
_entity_poly.pdbx_seq_one_letter_code
_entity_poly.pdbx_strand_id
1 'polypeptide(L)'
;FQVGGLVIWRTDISGDENREGVNILAVQPILLWQLGKGLYFRSVPIWAFDLQNGHYNVPMGFGIGQIFKIKNIVFNFFVEPQFSILVKGAGQPVFQIYTALNMQF
;
A
#
# COMPACT_ATOMS: atom_id res chain seq x y z
N PHE A 1 17.77 -0.05 -9.46
CA PHE A 1 16.34 0.31 -9.41
C PHE A 1 15.53 -0.99 -9.41
N GLN A 2 14.49 -1.11 -8.59
CA GLN A 2 13.64 -2.30 -8.50
C GLN A 2 12.19 -1.93 -8.80
N VAL A 3 11.52 -2.78 -9.58
CA VAL A 3 10.11 -2.64 -9.97
C VAL A 3 9.42 -3.97 -9.72
N GLY A 4 8.20 -3.93 -9.21
CA GLY A 4 7.37 -5.10 -9.00
C GLY A 4 5.89 -4.73 -8.99
N GLY A 5 5.06 -5.75 -8.85
CA GLY A 5 3.61 -5.58 -8.72
C GLY A 5 3.02 -6.73 -7.92
N LEU A 6 1.98 -6.43 -7.15
CA LEU A 6 1.17 -7.40 -6.44
C LEU A 6 -0.29 -7.20 -6.83
N VAL A 7 -0.98 -8.30 -7.15
CA VAL A 7 -2.41 -8.31 -7.41
C VAL A 7 -3.06 -9.29 -6.45
N ILE A 8 -4.10 -8.84 -5.76
CA ILE A 8 -4.88 -9.65 -4.83
C ILE A 8 -6.34 -9.51 -5.22
N TRP A 9 -7.02 -10.64 -5.43
CA TRP A 9 -8.46 -10.68 -5.53
C TRP A 9 -9.02 -11.43 -4.32
N ARG A 10 -10.08 -10.87 -3.72
CA ARG A 10 -10.78 -11.45 -2.57
C ARG A 10 -12.26 -11.45 -2.87
N THR A 11 -12.87 -12.62 -2.76
CA THR A 11 -14.32 -12.79 -2.76
C THR A 11 -14.76 -13.60 -1.56
N ASP A 12 -15.99 -13.40 -1.10
CA ASP A 12 -16.64 -14.32 -0.17
C ASP A 12 -17.43 -15.41 -0.91
N ILE A 13 -17.64 -16.54 -0.24
CA ILE A 13 -18.43 -17.67 -0.73
C ILE A 13 -19.35 -18.12 0.41
N SER A 14 -20.65 -18.28 0.12
CA SER A 14 -21.68 -18.66 1.09
C SER A 14 -21.90 -17.63 2.21
N GLY A 15 -22.09 -16.37 1.83
CA GLY A 15 -22.45 -15.30 2.75
C GLY A 15 -23.91 -15.32 3.22
N ASP A 16 -24.17 -14.64 4.33
CA ASP A 16 -25.54 -14.34 4.78
C ASP A 16 -26.20 -13.40 3.76
N GLU A 17 -27.43 -13.67 3.37
CA GLU A 17 -28.19 -12.86 2.40
C GLU A 17 -28.45 -11.44 2.91
N ASN A 18 -28.36 -11.22 4.23
CA ASN A 18 -28.60 -9.91 4.87
C ASN A 18 -27.36 -9.03 4.96
N ARG A 19 -26.19 -9.48 4.50
CA ARG A 19 -24.96 -8.67 4.45
C ARG A 19 -24.54 -8.38 3.02
N GLU A 20 -23.87 -7.25 2.81
CA GLU A 20 -23.19 -7.00 1.54
C GLU A 20 -22.12 -8.08 1.30
N GLY A 21 -22.04 -8.54 0.05
CA GLY A 21 -20.98 -9.41 -0.42
C GLY A 21 -19.63 -8.72 -0.40
N VAL A 22 -18.56 -9.48 -0.33
CA VAL A 22 -17.19 -8.95 -0.41
C VAL A 22 -16.65 -9.34 -1.77
N ASN A 23 -16.36 -8.35 -2.62
CA ASN A 23 -15.65 -8.58 -3.87
C ASN A 23 -14.66 -7.44 -4.11
N ILE A 24 -13.38 -7.70 -3.83
CA ILE A 24 -12.34 -6.67 -3.81
C ILE A 24 -11.18 -7.10 -4.69
N LEU A 25 -10.74 -6.18 -5.55
CA LEU A 25 -9.48 -6.27 -6.29
C LEU A 25 -8.52 -5.22 -5.73
N ALA A 26 -7.32 -5.64 -5.36
CA ALA A 26 -6.24 -4.76 -4.96
C ALA A 26 -5.04 -4.94 -5.89
N VAL A 27 -4.51 -3.82 -6.39
CA VAL A 27 -3.32 -3.78 -7.25
C VAL A 27 -2.30 -2.86 -6.60
N GLN A 28 -1.07 -3.34 -6.40
CA GLN A 28 -0.01 -2.59 -5.76
C GLN A 28 1.22 -2.57 -6.67
N PRO A 29 1.45 -1.48 -7.43
CA PRO A 29 2.75 -1.26 -8.07
C PRO A 29 3.81 -1.00 -6.99
N ILE A 30 5.00 -1.55 -7.18
CA ILE A 30 6.12 -1.42 -6.25
C ILE A 30 7.28 -0.80 -7.01
N LEU A 31 7.69 0.41 -6.62
CA LEU A 31 8.88 1.08 -7.14
C LEU A 31 9.84 1.36 -5.97
N LEU A 32 11.08 0.88 -6.07
CA LEU A 32 12.10 1.08 -5.05
C LEU A 32 13.42 1.51 -5.69
N TRP A 33 13.97 2.63 -5.22
CA TRP A 33 15.26 3.14 -5.66
C TRP A 33 16.23 3.29 -4.48
N GLN A 34 17.18 2.37 -4.40
CA GLN A 34 18.27 2.41 -3.42
C GLN A 34 19.29 3.50 -3.79
N LEU A 35 19.57 4.42 -2.87
CA LEU A 35 20.56 5.50 -3.00
C LEU A 35 21.90 5.14 -2.34
N GLY A 36 21.93 4.04 -1.58
CA GLY A 36 23.09 3.59 -0.82
C GLY A 36 23.02 3.99 0.65
N LYS A 37 23.88 3.38 1.49
CA LYS A 37 23.93 3.57 2.95
C LYS A 37 22.57 3.36 3.66
N GLY A 38 21.73 2.50 3.08
CA GLY A 38 20.39 2.18 3.59
C GLY A 38 19.29 3.16 3.17
N LEU A 39 19.62 4.28 2.52
CA LEU A 39 18.64 5.28 2.10
C LEU A 39 18.00 4.85 0.78
N TYR A 40 16.68 4.97 0.69
CA TYR A 40 15.95 4.64 -0.53
C TYR A 40 14.70 5.49 -0.73
N PHE A 41 14.35 5.70 -2.00
CA PHE A 41 13.03 6.18 -2.38
C PHE A 41 12.09 5.01 -2.64
N ARG A 42 10.81 5.23 -2.38
CA ARG A 42 9.75 4.24 -2.59
C ARG A 42 8.48 4.87 -3.15
N SER A 43 7.73 4.09 -3.91
CA SER A 43 6.34 4.35 -4.25
C SER A 43 5.64 3.02 -4.26
N VAL A 44 4.78 2.78 -3.27
CA VAL A 44 4.10 1.50 -3.07
C VAL A 44 2.62 1.72 -2.70
N PRO A 45 1.85 2.46 -3.52
CA PRO A 45 0.43 2.66 -3.28
C PRO A 45 -0.36 1.36 -3.45
N ILE A 46 -1.48 1.23 -2.75
CA ILE A 46 -2.46 0.16 -2.97
C ILE A 46 -3.66 0.78 -3.68
N TRP A 47 -3.92 0.32 -4.90
CA TRP A 47 -5.13 0.65 -5.63
C TRP A 47 -6.19 -0.38 -5.26
N ALA A 48 -7.25 0.08 -4.61
CA ALA A 48 -8.32 -0.78 -4.14
C ALA A 48 -9.59 -0.52 -4.95
N PHE A 49 -10.21 -1.59 -5.44
CA PHE A 49 -11.46 -1.57 -6.17
C PHE A 49 -12.43 -2.51 -5.47
N ASP A 50 -13.49 -1.94 -4.92
CA ASP A 50 -14.66 -2.67 -4.47
C ASP A 50 -15.52 -2.96 -5.70
N LEU A 51 -15.46 -4.20 -6.17
CA LEU A 51 -16.20 -4.69 -7.33
C LEU A 51 -17.67 -4.98 -7.00
N GLN A 52 -18.03 -5.04 -5.71
CA GLN A 52 -19.42 -5.20 -5.27
C GLN A 52 -20.19 -3.89 -5.42
N ASN A 53 -19.65 -2.79 -4.89
CA ASN A 53 -20.33 -1.50 -4.83
C ASN A 53 -19.79 -0.48 -5.84
N GLY A 54 -18.71 -0.80 -6.55
CA GLY A 54 -18.07 0.09 -7.52
C GLY A 54 -17.33 1.27 -6.88
N HIS A 55 -17.00 1.18 -5.59
CA HIS A 55 -16.12 2.12 -4.91
C HIS A 55 -14.66 1.84 -5.25
N TYR A 56 -13.83 2.88 -5.28
CA TYR A 56 -12.41 2.71 -5.55
C TYR A 56 -11.57 3.82 -4.94
N ASN A 57 -10.32 3.49 -4.69
CA ASN A 57 -9.30 4.45 -4.30
C ASN A 57 -7.97 4.11 -4.98
N VAL A 58 -7.44 5.06 -5.73
CA VAL A 58 -6.19 4.93 -6.50
C VAL A 58 -5.24 6.03 -6.02
N PRO A 59 -4.47 5.80 -4.96
CA PRO A 59 -3.42 6.71 -4.54
C PRO A 59 -2.17 6.63 -5.42
N MET A 60 -1.46 7.76 -5.50
CA MET A 60 -0.06 7.81 -5.88
C MET A 60 0.75 8.39 -4.73
N GLY A 61 1.85 7.70 -4.40
CA GLY A 61 2.72 8.07 -3.30
C GLY A 61 4.16 8.26 -3.73
N PHE A 62 4.88 9.10 -3.02
CA PHE A 62 6.34 9.16 -3.10
C PHE A 62 6.90 9.26 -1.69
N GLY A 63 7.68 8.26 -1.33
CA GLY A 63 8.18 8.07 0.01
C GLY A 63 9.70 7.91 0.05
N ILE A 64 10.21 8.03 1.26
CA ILE A 64 11.62 7.83 1.59
C ILE A 64 11.71 6.86 2.76
N GLY A 65 12.71 6.00 2.73
CA GLY A 65 13.00 5.07 3.82
C GLY A 65 14.48 4.97 4.11
N GLN A 66 14.79 4.50 5.30
CA GLN A 66 16.14 4.34 5.80
C GLN A 66 16.26 2.99 6.51
N ILE A 67 17.24 2.21 6.06
CA ILE A 67 17.66 0.98 6.69
C ILE A 67 18.91 1.25 7.52
N PHE A 68 18.87 0.94 8.81
CA PHE A 68 20.01 1.11 9.71
C PHE A 68 20.09 -0.05 10.70
N LYS A 69 21.28 -0.33 11.21
CA LYS A 69 21.53 -1.44 12.12
C LYS A 69 21.95 -0.91 13.49
N ILE A 70 21.33 -1.41 14.55
CA ILE A 70 21.73 -1.15 15.94
C ILE A 70 22.06 -2.49 16.58
N LYS A 71 23.33 -2.71 16.96
CA LYS A 71 23.85 -4.00 17.43
C LYS A 71 23.56 -5.10 16.40
N ASN A 72 22.74 -6.10 16.75
CA ASN A 72 22.37 -7.20 15.86
C ASN A 72 21.02 -7.01 15.17
N ILE A 73 20.29 -5.93 15.47
CA ILE A 73 18.94 -5.70 14.96
C ILE A 73 19.00 -4.77 13.74
N VAL A 74 18.38 -5.19 12.64
CA VAL A 74 18.20 -4.36 11.44
C VAL A 74 16.84 -3.66 11.52
N PHE A 75 16.85 -2.34 11.40
CA PHE A 75 15.67 -1.50 11.36
C PHE A 75 15.44 -1.01 9.94
N ASN A 76 14.19 -1.03 9.50
CA ASN A 76 13.75 -0.37 8.30
C ASN A 76 12.57 0.55 8.61
N PHE A 77 12.79 1.86 8.51
CA PHE A 77 11.77 2.88 8.67
C PHE A 77 11.47 3.55 7.34
N PHE A 78 10.20 3.84 7.06
CA PHE A 78 9.84 4.67 5.90
C PHE A 78 8.61 5.52 6.17
N VAL A 79 8.49 6.59 5.40
CA VAL A 79 7.30 7.45 5.31
C VAL A 79 6.97 7.71 3.84
N GLU A 80 5.70 7.60 3.49
CA GLU A 80 5.18 7.75 2.13
C GLU A 80 3.85 8.51 2.17
N PRO A 81 3.85 9.84 1.97
CA PRO A 81 2.62 10.57 1.67
C PRO A 81 2.02 10.08 0.36
N GLN A 82 0.70 9.89 0.33
CA GLN A 82 -0.04 9.41 -0.83
C GLN A 82 -1.26 10.29 -1.07
N PHE A 83 -1.44 10.72 -2.32
CA PHE A 83 -2.57 11.52 -2.78
C PHE A 83 -3.42 10.68 -3.75
N SER A 84 -4.74 10.70 -3.57
CA SER A 84 -5.65 9.94 -4.42
C SER A 84 -5.87 10.66 -5.74
N ILE A 85 -5.51 10.00 -6.84
CA ILE A 85 -5.72 10.51 -8.20
C ILE A 85 -7.08 10.11 -8.76
N LEU A 86 -7.64 8.99 -8.30
CA LEU A 86 -9.00 8.56 -8.57
C LEU A 86 -9.61 8.08 -7.27
N VAL A 87 -10.80 8.60 -6.94
CA VAL A 87 -11.50 8.24 -5.70
C VAL A 87 -13.01 8.25 -5.94
N LYS A 88 -13.69 7.21 -5.46
CA LYS A 88 -15.16 7.11 -5.48
C LYS A 88 -15.64 6.28 -4.30
N GLY A 89 -16.68 6.77 -3.63
CA GLY A 89 -17.30 6.12 -2.47
C GLY A 89 -17.10 6.94 -1.20
N ALA A 90 -18.08 6.89 -0.31
CA ALA A 90 -18.02 7.59 0.96
C ALA A 90 -16.88 7.03 1.84
N GLY A 91 -16.15 7.90 2.52
CA GLY A 91 -15.09 7.52 3.45
C GLY A 91 -13.75 7.11 2.81
N GLN A 92 -13.61 7.17 1.48
CA GLN A 92 -12.32 6.93 0.83
C GLN A 92 -11.35 8.10 1.08
N PRO A 93 -10.08 7.84 1.44
CA PRO A 93 -9.13 8.89 1.73
C PRO A 93 -8.69 9.60 0.44
N VAL A 94 -8.66 10.93 0.46
CA VAL A 94 -8.08 11.75 -0.62
C VAL A 94 -6.58 12.00 -0.42
N PHE A 95 -6.13 11.90 0.84
CA PHE A 95 -4.74 12.02 1.26
C PHE A 95 -4.50 11.10 2.45
N GLN A 96 -3.35 10.44 2.46
CA GLN A 96 -2.92 9.58 3.57
C GLN A 96 -1.40 9.59 3.71
N ILE A 97 -0.90 9.24 4.88
CA ILE A 97 0.53 9.03 5.13
C ILE A 97 0.73 7.59 5.53
N TYR A 98 1.49 6.85 4.72
CA TYR A 98 1.85 5.47 5.00
C TYR A 98 3.24 5.40 5.60
N THR A 99 3.36 4.82 6.79
CA THR A 99 4.63 4.73 7.52
C THR A 99 4.74 3.37 8.19
N ALA A 100 5.94 2.83 8.31
CA ALA A 100 6.18 1.64 9.13
C ALA A 100 7.61 1.59 9.66
N LEU A 101 7.76 0.91 10.79
CA LEU A 101 9.04 0.52 11.38
C LEU A 101 9.09 -1.01 11.43
N ASN A 102 10.00 -1.61 10.69
CA ASN A 102 10.24 -3.05 10.68
C ASN A 102 11.54 -3.35 11.42
N MET A 103 11.53 -4.38 12.26
CA MET A 103 12.70 -4.85 13.02
C MET A 103 12.96 -6.32 12.66
N GLN A 104 14.21 -6.63 12.33
CA GLN A 104 14.67 -7.99 12.06
C GLN A 104 15.77 -8.36 13.07
N PHE A 105 15.57 -9.49 13.75
CA PHE A 105 16.40 -10.01 14.85
C PHE A 105 17.31 -11.15 14.38
#